data_AF-A0A3C0G668-F1
#
_entry.id   AF-A0A3C0G668-F1
#
_cell.length_a   1.000
_cell.length_b   1.000
_cell.length_c   1.000
_cell.angle_alpha   90.00
_cell.angle_beta   90.00
_cell.angle_gamma   90.00
#
_symmetry.space_group_name_H-M   'P 1'
#
loop_
_entity.id
_entity.type
_entity.pdbx_description
1 polymer ?
#
loop_
_entity_poly.entity_id
_entity_poly.type
_entity_poly.pdbx_seq_one_letter_code
_entity_poly.pdbx_strand_id
1 'polypeptide(L)'
;MKSIDEICVIVQASLSSQRCPNVMIRPFAGDTLTGIILKKLKKSKIIPTENIYLSVHEPELVMIGKENNINIFHRSYESAIWDGGEGTHITGMYEWWDKLPYKYVVFINACAP
;
A
#
# COMPACT_ATOMS: atom_id res chain seq x y z
N MET A 1 20.75 0.33 16.27
CA MET A 1 19.65 -0.47 15.70
C MET A 1 18.41 0.42 15.68
N LYS A 2 17.61 0.42 14.61
CA LYS A 2 16.40 1.27 14.53
C LYS A 2 15.30 0.68 15.42
N SER A 3 14.50 1.52 16.08
CA SER A 3 13.32 1.03 16.84
C SER A 3 12.22 0.63 15.88
N ILE A 4 11.46 -0.42 16.20
CA ILE A 4 10.32 -0.86 15.38
C ILE A 4 9.23 0.21 15.33
N ASP A 5 9.04 0.95 16.43
CA ASP A 5 8.02 2.02 16.55
C ASP A 5 8.31 3.23 15.65
N GLU A 6 9.55 3.38 15.18
CA GLU A 6 9.94 4.43 14.23
C GLU A 6 9.72 4.03 12.76
N ILE A 7 9.26 2.81 12.49
CA ILE A 7 9.19 2.21 11.15
C ILE A 7 7.74 2.00 10.72
N CYS A 8 7.36 2.65 9.62
CA CYS A 8 6.15 2.34 8.88
C CYS A 8 6.40 1.20 7.88
N VAL A 9 5.52 0.22 7.84
CA VAL A 9 5.48 -0.78 6.77
C VAL A 9 4.32 -0.45 5.85
N ILE A 10 4.61 -0.01 4.63
CA ILE A 10 3.59 0.48 3.71
C ILE A 10 3.48 -0.39 2.47
N VAL A 11 2.25 -0.71 2.10
CA VAL A 11 1.87 -1.28 0.82
C VAL A 11 1.14 -0.20 0.04
N GLN A 12 1.57 0.06 -1.19
CA GLN A 12 0.85 0.95 -2.11
C GLN A 12 0.22 0.13 -3.24
N ALA A 13 -1.05 0.38 -3.52
CA ALA A 13 -1.80 -0.34 -4.54
C ALA A 13 -2.65 0.63 -5.39
N SER A 14 -2.78 0.33 -6.68
CA SER A 14 -3.67 1.01 -7.63
C SER A 14 -4.37 0.00 -8.53
N LEU A 15 -5.48 0.44 -9.13
CA LEU A 15 -6.17 -0.28 -10.21
C LEU A 15 -5.75 0.21 -11.60
N SER A 16 -4.99 1.32 -11.67
CA SER A 16 -4.54 2.05 -12.87
C SER A 16 -3.47 1.36 -13.74
N SER A 17 -3.10 0.12 -13.44
CA SER A 17 -2.08 -0.62 -14.21
C SER A 17 -2.48 -0.78 -15.69
N GLN A 18 -1.73 -0.14 -16.59
CA GLN A 18 -1.98 -0.19 -18.04
C GLN A 18 -1.73 -1.59 -18.63
N ARG A 19 -0.73 -2.31 -18.13
CA ARG A 19 -0.34 -3.64 -18.64
C ARG A 19 -1.23 -4.74 -18.11
N CYS A 20 -1.71 -4.60 -16.88
CA CYS A 20 -2.56 -5.58 -16.22
C CYS A 20 -3.63 -4.84 -15.40
N PRO A 21 -4.74 -4.41 -16.04
CA PRO A 21 -5.80 -3.66 -15.36
C PRO A 21 -6.35 -4.39 -14.13
N ASN A 22 -6.60 -3.70 -13.03
CA ASN A 22 -7.13 -4.30 -11.80
C ASN A 22 -6.25 -5.40 -11.18
N VAL A 23 -4.96 -5.49 -11.52
CA VAL A 23 -4.05 -6.56 -11.06
C VAL A 23 -4.11 -6.81 -9.55
N MET A 24 -4.30 -5.73 -8.77
CA MET A 24 -4.35 -5.77 -7.31
C MET A 24 -5.57 -6.48 -6.71
N ILE A 25 -6.66 -6.59 -7.48
CA ILE A 25 -7.95 -7.19 -7.04
C ILE A 25 -8.38 -8.38 -7.90
N ARG A 26 -7.58 -8.79 -8.89
CA ARG A 26 -7.88 -10.00 -9.68
C ARG A 26 -7.80 -11.24 -8.79
N PRO A 27 -8.64 -12.27 -9.07
CA PRO A 27 -8.48 -13.58 -8.43
C PRO A 27 -7.07 -14.15 -8.65
N PHE A 28 -6.37 -14.44 -7.56
CA PHE A 28 -5.04 -15.03 -7.54
C PHE A 28 -4.89 -15.89 -6.29
N ALA A 29 -4.50 -17.16 -6.48
CA ALA A 29 -4.29 -18.13 -5.38
C ALA A 29 -5.45 -18.20 -4.35
N GLY A 30 -6.70 -18.10 -4.82
CA GLY A 30 -7.90 -18.17 -3.97
C GLY A 30 -8.24 -16.87 -3.23
N ASP A 31 -7.57 -15.76 -3.56
CA ASP A 31 -7.78 -14.43 -2.97
C ASP A 31 -7.40 -13.36 -4.02
N THR A 32 -6.89 -12.20 -3.60
CA THR A 32 -6.31 -11.13 -4.43
C THR A 32 -4.88 -10.83 -3.99
N LEU A 33 -4.06 -10.20 -4.84
CA LEU A 33 -2.70 -9.79 -4.45
C LEU A 33 -2.72 -8.88 -3.21
N THR A 34 -3.66 -7.95 -3.15
CA THR A 34 -3.84 -7.06 -1.99
C THR A 34 -4.24 -7.86 -0.75
N GLY A 35 -5.21 -8.78 -0.86
CA GLY A 35 -5.62 -9.63 0.26
C GLY A 35 -4.47 -10.49 0.80
N ILE A 36 -3.71 -11.12 -0.10
CA ILE A 36 -2.59 -11.99 0.26
C ILE A 36 -1.51 -11.23 1.03
N ILE A 37 -1.07 -10.08 0.53
CA ILE A 37 0.02 -9.35 1.17
C ILE A 37 -0.40 -8.84 2.56
N LEU A 38 -1.63 -8.32 2.71
CA LEU A 38 -2.14 -7.86 4.00
C LEU A 38 -2.27 -9.01 5.00
N LYS A 39 -2.78 -10.17 4.56
CA LYS A 39 -2.84 -11.38 5.40
C LYS A 39 -1.47 -11.87 5.82
N LYS A 40 -0.45 -11.78 4.95
CA LYS A 40 0.94 -12.14 5.28
C LYS A 40 1.54 -11.17 6.30
N LEU A 41 1.38 -9.87 6.10
CA LEU A 41 1.90 -8.85 7.01
C LEU A 41 1.27 -8.97 8.41
N LYS A 42 -0.05 -9.21 8.51
CA LYS A 42 -0.74 -9.45 9.77
C LYS A 42 -0.28 -10.69 10.54
N LYS A 43 0.27 -11.68 9.84
CA LYS A 43 0.82 -12.89 10.47
C LYS A 43 2.23 -12.67 11.03
N SER A 44 2.85 -11.52 10.74
CA SER A 44 4.16 -11.18 11.29
C SER A 44 4.08 -11.06 12.82
N LYS A 45 5.03 -11.69 13.51
CA LYS A 45 5.20 -11.53 14.97
C LYS A 45 6.10 -10.36 15.33
N ILE A 46 6.72 -9.73 14.32
CA ILE A 46 7.75 -8.70 14.49
C ILE A 46 7.20 -7.32 14.13
N ILE A 47 6.30 -7.24 13.15
CA ILE A 47 5.74 -5.99 12.66
C ILE A 47 4.42 -5.74 13.40
N PRO A 48 4.32 -4.69 14.23
CA PRO A 48 3.07 -4.33 14.88
C PRO A 48 2.01 -3.96 13.84
N THR A 49 0.75 -4.30 14.08
CA THR A 49 -0.32 -4.07 13.09
C THR A 49 -0.57 -2.58 12.88
N GLU A 50 -0.40 -1.79 13.93
CA GLU A 50 -0.47 -0.33 13.95
C GLU A 50 0.58 0.34 13.05
N ASN A 51 1.69 -0.35 12.75
CA ASN A 51 2.74 0.15 11.86
C ASN A 51 2.46 -0.16 10.39
N ILE A 52 1.46 -0.99 10.09
CA ILE A 52 1.14 -1.42 8.73
C ILE A 52 0.13 -0.44 8.12
N TYR A 53 0.47 0.10 6.95
CA TYR A 53 -0.39 0.99 6.18
C TYR A 53 -0.64 0.46 4.77
N LEU A 54 -1.87 0.63 4.30
CA LEU A 54 -2.27 0.46 2.92
C LEU A 54 -2.55 1.85 2.31
N SER A 55 -1.76 2.24 1.32
CA SER A 55 -1.89 3.51 0.60
C SER A 55 -2.67 3.32 -0.71
N VAL A 56 -3.94 3.75 -0.72
CA VAL A 56 -4.91 3.44 -1.77
C VAL A 56 -5.90 4.58 -1.98
N HIS A 57 -6.48 4.64 -3.18
CA HIS A 57 -7.53 5.59 -3.53
C HIS A 57 -8.87 4.88 -3.77
N GLU A 58 -8.82 3.81 -4.55
CA GLU A 58 -10.00 3.12 -5.09
C GLU A 58 -10.84 2.46 -3.98
N PRO A 59 -12.17 2.65 -3.97
CA PRO A 59 -13.06 2.14 -2.92
C PRO A 59 -12.93 0.63 -2.66
N GLU A 60 -12.68 -0.17 -3.70
CA GLU A 60 -12.49 -1.61 -3.63
C GLU A 60 -11.26 -1.96 -2.79
N LEU A 61 -10.15 -1.24 -2.99
CA LEU A 61 -8.92 -1.45 -2.24
C LEU A 61 -9.05 -0.96 -0.79
N VAL A 62 -9.76 0.16 -0.58
CA VAL A 62 -10.11 0.65 0.76
C VAL A 62 -10.91 -0.41 1.52
N MET A 63 -11.87 -1.05 0.86
CA MET A 63 -12.71 -2.10 1.45
C MET A 63 -11.86 -3.31 1.88
N ILE A 64 -10.96 -3.79 1.01
CA ILE A 64 -10.04 -4.89 1.33
C ILE A 64 -9.18 -4.54 2.55
N GLY A 65 -8.66 -3.32 2.63
CA GLY A 65 -7.88 -2.87 3.78
C GLY A 65 -8.69 -2.84 5.08
N LYS A 66 -9.93 -2.35 5.04
CA LYS A 66 -10.86 -2.33 6.18
C LYS A 66 -11.23 -3.73 6.65
N GLU A 67 -11.56 -4.64 5.74
CA GLU A 67 -11.85 -6.06 6.05
C GLU A 67 -10.65 -6.75 6.71
N ASN A 68 -9.44 -6.31 6.39
CA ASN A 68 -8.22 -6.80 7.02
C ASN A 68 -7.82 -6.03 8.29
N ASN A 69 -8.57 -5.03 8.76
CA ASN A 69 -8.20 -4.19 9.91
C ASN A 69 -6.79 -3.59 9.79
N ILE A 70 -6.45 -3.05 8.61
CA ILE A 70 -5.19 -2.37 8.34
C ILE A 70 -5.42 -0.86 8.23
N ASN A 71 -4.45 -0.06 8.69
CA ASN A 71 -4.52 1.39 8.56
C ASN A 71 -4.54 1.81 7.10
N ILE A 72 -5.40 2.76 6.75
CA ILE A 72 -5.53 3.26 5.39
C ILE A 72 -4.93 4.65 5.31
N PHE A 73 -3.98 4.82 4.40
CA PHE A 73 -3.63 6.14 3.90
C PHE A 73 -4.45 6.39 2.63
N HIS A 74 -5.42 7.31 2.71
CA HIS A 74 -6.24 7.71 1.58
C HIS A 74 -5.44 8.66 0.69
N ARG A 75 -4.94 8.15 -0.44
CA ARG A 75 -4.24 8.98 -1.41
C ARG A 75 -5.20 9.57 -2.44
N SER A 76 -4.78 10.68 -3.04
CA SER A 76 -5.52 11.35 -4.10
C SER A 76 -5.69 10.47 -5.35
N TYR A 77 -6.67 10.82 -6.18
CA TYR A 77 -6.86 10.18 -7.48
C TYR A 77 -5.62 10.38 -8.35
N GLU A 78 -5.07 11.59 -8.33
CA GLU A 78 -3.87 12.00 -9.05
C GLU A 78 -2.66 11.14 -8.67
N SER A 79 -2.46 10.86 -7.38
CA SER A 79 -1.46 9.90 -6.93
C SER A 79 -1.75 8.49 -7.46
N ALA A 80 -3.02 8.09 -7.52
CA ALA A 80 -3.44 6.76 -7.95
C ALA A 80 -3.19 6.46 -9.42
N ILE A 81 -3.30 7.47 -10.27
CA ILE A 81 -3.06 7.36 -11.70
C ILE A 81 -1.67 7.86 -12.11
N TRP A 82 -0.80 8.22 -11.16
CA TRP A 82 0.55 8.71 -11.46
C TRP A 82 1.35 7.67 -12.25
N ASP A 83 1.89 8.08 -13.40
CA ASP A 83 2.62 7.22 -14.34
C ASP A 83 4.04 7.72 -14.67
N GLY A 84 4.43 8.89 -14.16
CA GLY A 84 5.73 9.50 -14.41
C GLY A 84 5.76 10.20 -15.77
N GLY A 85 5.94 11.51 -15.75
CA GLY A 85 5.91 12.36 -16.93
C GLY A 85 6.84 13.54 -16.78
N GLU A 86 7.00 14.33 -17.83
CA GLU A 86 7.85 15.51 -17.79
C GLU A 86 7.32 16.52 -16.76
N GLY A 87 8.20 16.99 -15.87
CA GLY A 87 7.85 17.93 -14.82
C GLY A 87 7.10 17.33 -13.61
N THR A 88 6.85 16.02 -13.57
CA THR A 88 6.24 15.39 -12.38
C THR A 88 7.29 15.03 -11.34
N HIS A 89 6.93 15.17 -10.06
CA HIS A 89 7.79 14.80 -8.94
C HIS A 89 7.31 13.50 -8.29
N ILE A 90 8.24 12.67 -7.82
CA ILE A 90 7.95 11.35 -7.26
C ILE A 90 7.08 11.41 -5.99
N THR A 91 7.05 12.56 -5.32
CA THR A 91 6.16 12.81 -4.17
C THR A 91 4.69 12.78 -4.54
N GLY A 92 4.33 12.97 -5.82
CA GLY A 92 2.97 12.73 -6.31
C GLY A 92 2.62 11.24 -6.26
N MET A 93 3.56 10.37 -6.64
CA MET A 93 3.38 8.91 -6.54
C MET A 93 3.33 8.44 -5.08
N TYR A 94 4.24 8.96 -4.25
CA TYR A 94 4.37 8.60 -2.84
C TYR A 94 3.77 9.65 -1.92
N GLU A 95 2.52 10.04 -2.12
CA GLU A 95 1.86 11.14 -1.39
C GLU A 95 1.88 11.01 0.15
N TRP A 96 2.13 9.80 0.66
CA TRP A 96 2.27 9.48 2.08
C TRP A 96 3.64 9.83 2.68
N TRP A 97 4.66 10.13 1.86
CA TRP A 97 6.07 10.17 2.24
C TRP A 97 6.41 11.11 3.42
N ASP A 98 5.67 12.22 3.57
CA ASP A 98 5.84 13.23 4.61
C ASP A 98 4.63 13.37 5.54
N LYS A 99 3.60 12.54 5.38
CA LYS A 99 2.33 12.65 6.12
C LYS A 99 2.18 11.62 7.22
N LEU A 100 2.90 10.50 7.15
CA LEU A 100 2.84 9.45 8.15
C LEU A 100 3.83 9.74 9.29
N PRO A 101 3.44 9.54 10.57
CA PRO A 101 4.23 9.95 11.74
C PRO A 101 5.37 8.97 12.05
N TYR A 102 6.14 8.57 11.04
CA TYR A 102 7.24 7.61 11.14
C TYR A 102 8.53 8.19 10.57
N LYS A 103 9.66 7.78 11.13
CA LYS A 103 10.99 8.24 10.72
C LYS A 103 11.55 7.43 9.56
N TYR A 104 11.17 6.16 9.47
CA TYR A 104 11.63 5.23 8.46
C TYR A 104 10.46 4.50 7.83
N VAL A 105 10.67 4.06 6.59
CA VAL A 105 9.65 3.36 5.82
C VAL A 105 10.25 2.09 5.22
N VAL A 106 9.49 1.01 5.29
CA VAL A 106 9.68 -0.20 4.51
C VAL A 106 8.53 -0.28 3.51
N PHE A 107 8.85 -0.06 2.23
CA PHE A 107 7.90 -0.19 1.14
C PHE A 107 7.83 -1.64 0.66
N ILE A 108 6.64 -2.25 0.72
CA ILE A 108 6.41 -3.63 0.33
C ILE A 108 5.64 -3.68 -0.99
N ASN A 109 6.24 -4.33 -1.99
CA ASN A 109 5.61 -4.54 -3.29
C ASN A 109 4.61 -5.70 -3.23
N ALA A 110 3.32 -5.40 -3.30
CA ALA A 110 2.26 -6.42 -3.32
C ALA A 110 2.24 -7.31 -4.58
N CYS A 111 2.91 -6.89 -5.67
CA CYS A 111 3.08 -7.72 -6.87
C CYS A 111 4.15 -8.80 -6.71
N ALA A 112 4.83 -8.85 -5.56
CA ALA A 112 5.70 -9.96 -5.15
C ALA A 112 5.03 -10.73 -4.00
N PRO A 113 3.94 -11.48 -4.27
CA PRO A 113 3.02 -11.98 -3.26
C PRO A 113 3.64 -12.91 -2.23
#